data_AF-V4LEQ5-F1
#
_entry.id   AF-V4LEQ5-F1
#
_cell.length_a   1.000
_cell.length_b   1.000
_cell.length_c   1.000
_cell.angle_alpha   90.00
_cell.angle_beta   90.00
_cell.angle_gamma   90.00
#
_symmetry.space_group_name_H-M   'P 1'
#
loop_
_entity.id
_entity.type
_entity.pdbx_description
1 polymer ?
#
loop_
_entity_poly.entity_id
_entity_poly.type
_entity_poly.pdbx_seq_one_letter_code
_entity_poly.pdbx_strand_id
1 'polypeptide(L)'
;MTYFEEDDTVSELRVRVEEDEIEKSGHYAKLSDEFEEQGRQEAEQEEEEDSSPCSSSSCGRKRSVWFWIKLALLFTFLAALALVAYKWIAPLIMDKELIPLIKWEMRTFTHPVLGLFVFASVALFPIILLPSTPSMWVAGITFGYVYGFLLTFPAIAIGVSLPYFISYLFCHKIQGWLERYPDQAAMLRAAGGGNWFHQFRAVTLIRISPFPYVVYNYCAVATRVKYGPYIAGSILGMVPENFVAIYT
;
A
#
# COMPACT_ATOMS: atom_id res chain seq x y z
N MET A 1 54.54 85.47 -36.36
CA MET A 1 54.28 85.03 -37.74
C MET A 1 54.54 83.53 -37.77
N THR A 2 53.44 82.75 -37.85
CA THR A 2 53.25 81.38 -38.43
C THR A 2 54.17 80.22 -37.98
N TYR A 3 53.70 79.14 -37.29
CA TYR A 3 52.83 77.97 -37.67
C TYR A 3 53.53 76.96 -38.62
N PHE A 4 53.38 75.62 -38.65
CA PHE A 4 52.58 74.51 -38.02
C PHE A 4 53.33 73.18 -38.39
N GLU A 5 53.72 72.26 -37.49
CA GLU A 5 53.16 70.94 -37.03
C GLU A 5 52.67 69.88 -38.03
N GLU A 6 53.07 68.62 -37.75
CA GLU A 6 52.82 67.30 -38.37
C GLU A 6 51.52 66.63 -37.86
N ASP A 7 50.91 65.77 -38.69
CA ASP A 7 50.54 64.35 -38.45
C ASP A 7 49.32 63.93 -39.29
N ASP A 8 49.45 62.89 -40.13
CA ASP A 8 48.30 62.34 -40.88
C ASP A 8 48.56 60.88 -41.34
N THR A 9 48.20 59.88 -40.53
CA THR A 9 48.15 58.45 -40.95
C THR A 9 47.02 57.60 -40.32
N VAL A 10 45.99 58.18 -39.68
CA VAL A 10 45.01 57.39 -38.87
C VAL A 10 43.62 57.22 -39.51
N SER A 11 43.32 57.83 -40.66
CA SER A 11 41.92 57.96 -41.13
C SER A 11 41.34 56.79 -41.93
N GLU A 12 42.12 55.92 -42.59
CA GLU A 12 41.54 54.87 -43.46
C GLU A 12 41.05 53.60 -42.73
N LEU A 13 41.61 53.25 -41.57
CA LEU A 13 41.23 52.02 -40.86
C LEU A 13 39.87 52.14 -40.14
N ARG A 14 39.46 53.37 -39.78
CA ARG A 14 38.24 53.64 -39.01
C ARG A 14 36.98 53.57 -39.88
N VAL A 15 37.07 53.97 -41.15
CA VAL A 15 35.95 53.99 -42.09
C VAL A 15 35.49 52.57 -42.46
N ARG A 16 36.43 51.62 -42.61
CA ARG A 16 36.10 50.23 -42.91
C ARG A 16 35.45 49.48 -41.74
N VAL A 17 35.74 49.88 -40.50
CA VAL A 17 35.15 49.30 -39.30
C VAL A 17 33.73 49.83 -39.05
N GLU A 18 33.45 51.10 -39.37
CA GLU A 18 32.09 51.65 -39.24
C GLU A 18 31.11 51.09 -40.30
N GLU A 19 31.54 50.85 -41.55
CA GLU A 19 30.66 50.24 -42.57
C GLU A 19 30.26 48.79 -42.23
N ASP A 20 31.18 47.99 -41.68
CA ASP A 20 30.90 46.61 -41.25
C ASP A 20 30.02 46.54 -39.98
N GLU A 21 30.05 47.55 -39.09
CA GLU A 21 29.17 47.63 -37.93
C GLU A 21 27.76 48.11 -38.28
N ILE A 22 27.62 49.02 -39.26
CA ILE A 22 26.30 49.50 -39.73
C ILE A 22 25.55 48.36 -40.44
N GLU A 23 26.22 47.58 -41.28
CA GLU A 23 25.61 46.44 -42.00
C GLU A 23 25.20 45.31 -41.04
N LYS A 24 25.98 45.06 -39.97
CA LYS A 24 25.58 44.14 -38.90
C LYS A 24 24.39 44.63 -38.09
N SER A 25 24.31 45.92 -37.74
CA SER A 25 23.18 46.44 -36.94
C SER A 25 21.84 46.34 -37.68
N GLY A 26 21.83 46.54 -39.00
CA GLY A 26 20.63 46.37 -39.83
C GLY A 26 20.16 44.92 -39.92
N HIS A 27 21.06 43.94 -39.80
CA HIS A 27 20.69 42.52 -39.82
C HIS A 27 20.10 42.05 -38.48
N TYR A 28 20.56 42.60 -37.35
CA TYR A 28 19.94 42.34 -36.05
C TYR A 28 18.54 42.93 -35.93
N ALA A 29 18.29 44.13 -36.47
CA ALA A 29 16.96 44.74 -36.50
C ALA A 29 15.97 43.94 -37.37
N LYS A 30 16.45 43.38 -38.48
CA LYS A 30 15.61 42.57 -39.38
C LYS A 30 15.25 41.20 -38.79
N LEU A 31 16.15 40.61 -38.01
CA LEU A 31 15.89 39.38 -37.26
C LEU A 31 14.93 39.59 -36.08
N SER A 32 14.96 40.74 -35.40
CA SER A 32 13.99 41.04 -34.35
C SER A 32 12.58 41.26 -34.90
N ASP A 33 12.45 41.93 -36.05
CA ASP A 33 11.16 42.12 -36.70
C ASP A 33 10.57 40.80 -37.21
N GLU A 34 11.39 39.87 -37.74
CA GLU A 34 10.94 38.53 -38.13
C GLU A 34 10.52 37.68 -36.91
N PHE A 35 11.19 37.82 -35.76
CA PHE A 35 10.78 37.15 -34.51
C PHE A 35 9.51 37.76 -33.88
N GLU A 36 9.30 39.07 -33.98
CA GLU A 36 8.07 39.72 -33.52
C GLU A 36 6.88 39.44 -34.45
N GLU A 37 7.08 39.37 -35.77
CA GLU A 37 6.04 38.94 -36.72
C GLU A 37 5.69 37.45 -36.54
N GLN A 38 6.68 36.60 -36.28
CA GLN A 38 6.45 35.17 -36.03
C GLN A 38 5.77 34.93 -34.66
N GLY A 39 6.13 35.70 -33.62
CA GLY A 39 5.43 35.67 -32.34
C GLY A 39 4.00 36.22 -32.40
N ARG A 40 3.74 37.19 -33.29
CA ARG A 40 2.38 37.71 -33.54
C ARG A 40 1.54 36.72 -34.35
N GLN A 41 2.13 36.01 -35.32
CA GLN A 41 1.45 34.95 -36.07
C GLN A 41 1.15 33.71 -35.22
N GLU A 42 2.03 33.34 -34.28
CA GLU A 42 1.78 32.26 -33.32
C GLU A 42 0.71 32.67 -32.28
N ALA A 43 0.69 33.93 -31.82
CA ALA A 43 -0.35 34.44 -30.93
C ALA A 43 -1.72 34.59 -31.62
N GLU A 44 -1.75 34.98 -32.89
CA GLU A 44 -2.99 35.02 -33.70
C GLU A 44 -3.48 33.60 -34.07
N GLN A 45 -2.58 32.62 -34.22
CA GLN A 45 -2.95 31.20 -34.36
C GLN A 45 -3.47 30.57 -33.07
N GLU A 46 -2.93 30.94 -31.90
CA GLU A 46 -3.44 30.47 -30.60
C GLU A 46 -4.80 31.11 -30.25
N GLU A 47 -5.08 32.36 -30.66
CA GLU A 47 -6.40 32.99 -30.46
C GLU A 47 -7.48 32.48 -31.44
N GLU A 48 -7.15 32.04 -32.65
CA GLU A 48 -8.10 31.43 -33.58
C GLU A 48 -8.44 29.97 -33.25
N GLU A 49 -7.55 29.21 -32.58
CA GLU A 49 -7.87 27.84 -32.14
C GLU A 49 -8.85 27.77 -30.94
N ASP A 50 -9.01 28.84 -30.15
CA ASP A 50 -9.87 28.84 -28.97
C ASP A 50 -11.33 29.29 -29.24
N SER A 51 -11.70 29.49 -30.50
CA SER A 51 -13.06 29.92 -30.87
C SER A 51 -13.71 29.06 -31.96
N SER A 52 -13.95 27.78 -31.66
CA SER A 52 -14.97 26.97 -32.35
C SER A 52 -15.58 25.89 -31.45
N PRO A 53 -16.92 25.88 -31.26
CA PRO A 53 -17.57 24.87 -30.43
C PRO A 53 -17.90 23.61 -31.26
N CYS A 54 -17.92 22.48 -30.53
CA CYS A 54 -18.63 21.22 -30.79
C CYS A 54 -17.87 20.01 -31.40
N SER A 55 -17.62 19.07 -30.47
CA SER A 55 -18.20 17.71 -30.47
C SER A 55 -17.37 16.54 -31.00
N SER A 56 -16.37 16.10 -30.23
CA SER A 56 -15.96 14.68 -30.25
C SER A 56 -15.28 14.14 -28.98
N SER A 57 -15.09 14.94 -27.92
CA SER A 57 -14.44 14.47 -26.68
C SER A 57 -15.31 13.58 -25.77
N SER A 58 -16.60 13.38 -26.10
CA SER A 58 -17.51 12.59 -25.25
C SER A 58 -17.37 11.06 -25.39
N CYS A 59 -16.75 10.56 -26.47
CA CYS A 59 -16.81 9.12 -26.79
C CYS A 59 -15.80 8.27 -26.00
N GLY A 60 -14.60 8.78 -25.70
CA GLY A 60 -13.61 8.08 -24.85
C GLY A 60 -13.97 8.09 -23.36
N ARG A 61 -14.51 9.23 -22.87
CA ARG A 61 -14.90 9.42 -21.47
C ARG A 61 -16.15 8.59 -21.10
N LYS A 62 -17.13 8.49 -21.99
CA LYS A 62 -18.32 7.64 -21.79
C LYS A 62 -17.98 6.14 -21.77
N ARG A 63 -17.02 5.69 -22.61
CA ARG A 63 -16.57 4.29 -22.65
C ARG A 63 -15.81 3.89 -21.38
N SER A 64 -15.01 4.80 -20.82
CA SER A 64 -14.33 4.64 -19.53
C SER A 64 -15.33 4.60 -18.36
N VAL A 65 -16.26 5.54 -18.27
CA VAL A 65 -17.29 5.56 -17.21
C VAL A 65 -18.16 4.31 -17.23
N TRP A 66 -18.53 3.82 -18.42
CA TRP A 66 -19.33 2.60 -18.55
C TRP A 66 -18.56 1.32 -18.17
N PHE A 67 -17.24 1.30 -18.38
CA PHE A 67 -16.36 0.25 -17.86
C PHE A 67 -16.34 0.24 -16.32
N TRP A 68 -16.21 1.41 -15.68
CA TRP A 68 -16.25 1.53 -14.21
C TRP A 68 -17.62 1.16 -13.63
N ILE A 69 -18.72 1.54 -14.29
CA ILE A 69 -20.08 1.14 -13.88
C ILE A 69 -20.24 -0.38 -13.96
N LYS A 70 -19.77 -1.01 -15.06
CA LYS A 70 -19.79 -2.48 -15.20
C LYS A 70 -18.95 -3.17 -14.14
N LEU A 71 -17.76 -2.64 -13.85
CA LEU A 71 -16.87 -3.19 -12.84
C LEU A 71 -17.48 -3.07 -11.44
N ALA A 72 -18.09 -1.93 -11.12
CA ALA A 72 -18.81 -1.72 -9.87
C ALA A 72 -19.99 -2.69 -9.74
N LEU A 73 -20.80 -2.86 -10.80
CA LEU A 73 -21.93 -3.78 -10.81
C LEU A 73 -21.51 -5.24 -10.69
N LEU A 74 -20.38 -5.62 -11.29
CA LEU A 74 -19.77 -6.94 -11.12
C LEU A 74 -19.28 -7.15 -9.69
N PHE A 75 -18.61 -6.16 -9.10
CA PHE A 75 -18.14 -6.25 -7.72
C PHE A 75 -19.30 -6.32 -6.72
N THR A 76 -20.37 -5.55 -6.92
CA THR A 76 -21.57 -5.63 -6.07
C THR A 76 -22.29 -6.96 -6.22
N PHE A 77 -22.37 -7.51 -7.44
CA PHE A 77 -22.91 -8.85 -7.67
C PHE A 77 -22.06 -9.94 -6.99
N LEU A 78 -20.73 -9.87 -7.11
CA LEU A 78 -19.82 -10.78 -6.40
C LEU A 78 -19.95 -10.67 -4.89
N ALA A 79 -20.04 -9.45 -4.36
CA ALA A 79 -20.24 -9.22 -2.93
C ALA A 79 -21.58 -9.79 -2.45
N ALA A 80 -22.67 -9.58 -3.19
CA ALA A 80 -23.97 -10.16 -2.89
C ALA A 80 -23.94 -11.70 -2.92
N LEU A 81 -23.28 -12.28 -3.92
CA LEU A 81 -23.08 -13.73 -4.01
C LEU A 81 -22.27 -14.26 -2.82
N ALA A 82 -21.19 -13.57 -2.44
CA ALA A 82 -20.38 -13.90 -1.29
C ALA A 82 -21.17 -13.81 0.03
N LEU A 83 -22.06 -12.82 0.18
CA LEU A 83 -22.93 -12.69 1.34
C LEU A 83 -23.97 -13.81 1.42
N VAL A 84 -24.59 -14.17 0.29
CA VAL A 84 -25.54 -15.30 0.22
C VAL A 84 -24.81 -16.61 0.51
N ALA A 85 -23.64 -16.81 -0.09
CA ALA A 85 -22.78 -17.96 0.15
C ALA A 85 -22.37 -18.02 1.62
N TYR A 86 -21.93 -16.92 2.24
CA TYR A 86 -21.63 -16.86 3.66
C TYR A 86 -22.85 -17.23 4.51
N LYS A 87 -24.02 -16.67 4.21
CA LYS A 87 -25.26 -16.93 4.97
C LYS A 87 -25.74 -18.38 4.88
N TRP A 88 -25.40 -19.09 3.80
CA TRP A 88 -25.78 -20.50 3.62
C TRP A 88 -24.68 -21.48 4.03
N ILE A 89 -23.43 -21.21 3.68
CA ILE A 89 -22.27 -22.09 3.89
C ILE A 89 -21.79 -22.00 5.34
N ALA A 90 -21.78 -20.82 5.95
CA ALA A 90 -21.34 -20.66 7.33
C ALA A 90 -22.17 -21.51 8.32
N PRO A 91 -23.53 -21.46 8.34
CA PRO A 91 -24.30 -22.31 9.25
C PRO A 91 -24.15 -23.79 8.90
N LEU A 92 -24.02 -24.15 7.62
CA LEU A 92 -23.82 -25.55 7.23
C LEU A 92 -22.51 -26.14 7.79
N ILE A 93 -21.39 -25.40 7.69
CA ILE A 93 -20.10 -25.89 8.22
C ILE A 93 -20.09 -25.84 9.75
N MET A 94 -20.61 -24.75 10.34
CA MET A 94 -20.64 -24.57 11.79
C MET A 94 -21.50 -25.61 12.49
N ASP A 95 -22.76 -25.78 12.06
CA ASP A 95 -23.72 -26.62 12.75
C ASP A 95 -23.50 -28.12 12.50
N LYS A 96 -23.01 -28.49 11.31
CA LYS A 96 -22.85 -29.92 10.94
C LYS A 96 -21.51 -30.50 11.33
N GLU A 97 -20.42 -29.76 11.14
CA GLU A 97 -19.07 -30.30 11.28
C GLU A 97 -18.37 -29.71 12.50
N LEU A 98 -18.30 -28.38 12.60
CA LEU A 98 -17.45 -27.73 13.59
C LEU A 98 -17.97 -27.87 15.03
N ILE A 99 -19.24 -27.54 15.28
CA ILE A 99 -19.82 -27.59 16.63
C ILE A 99 -19.85 -29.04 17.16
N PRO A 100 -20.28 -30.06 16.38
CA PRO A 100 -20.22 -31.44 16.84
C PRO A 100 -18.80 -31.92 17.10
N LEU A 101 -17.84 -31.54 16.26
CA LEU A 101 -16.42 -31.87 16.45
C LEU A 101 -15.87 -31.27 17.75
N ILE A 102 -16.13 -29.99 17.98
CA ILE A 102 -15.74 -29.30 19.22
C ILE A 102 -16.35 -30.00 20.45
N LYS A 103 -17.65 -30.31 20.42
CA LYS A 103 -18.33 -31.01 21.53
C LYS A 103 -17.76 -32.41 21.75
N TRP A 104 -17.43 -33.11 20.67
CA TRP A 104 -16.79 -34.43 20.74
C TRP A 104 -15.39 -34.32 21.35
N GLU A 105 -14.58 -33.35 20.92
CA GLU A 105 -13.24 -33.09 21.44
C GLU A 105 -13.27 -32.82 22.95
N MET A 106 -14.14 -31.90 23.39
CA MET A 106 -14.31 -31.57 24.80
C MET A 106 -14.76 -32.76 25.65
N ARG A 107 -15.56 -33.69 25.09
CA ARG A 107 -16.03 -34.89 25.81
C ARG A 107 -15.01 -36.02 25.81
N THR A 108 -14.18 -36.09 24.79
CA THR A 108 -13.25 -37.20 24.58
C THR A 108 -11.97 -37.02 25.40
N PHE A 109 -11.48 -35.79 25.53
CA PHE A 109 -10.23 -35.51 26.23
C PHE A 109 -10.42 -35.04 27.66
N THR A 110 -9.48 -35.41 28.54
CA THR A 110 -9.41 -34.87 29.90
C THR A 110 -8.92 -33.42 29.87
N HIS A 111 -9.29 -32.62 30.87
CA HIS A 111 -8.90 -31.21 30.97
C HIS A 111 -7.41 -30.89 30.67
N PRO A 112 -6.41 -31.60 31.24
CA PRO A 112 -5.01 -31.27 30.94
C PRO A 112 -4.60 -31.59 29.50
N VAL A 113 -5.11 -32.69 28.93
CA VAL A 113 -4.82 -33.09 27.54
C VAL A 113 -5.49 -32.11 26.57
N LEU A 114 -6.74 -31.74 26.83
CA LEU A 114 -7.47 -30.74 26.06
C LEU A 114 -6.76 -29.39 26.07
N GLY A 115 -6.23 -28.97 27.23
CA GLY A 115 -5.47 -27.73 27.35
C GLY A 115 -4.23 -27.72 26.46
N LEU A 116 -3.52 -28.85 26.37
CA LEU A 116 -2.38 -29.00 25.47
C LEU A 116 -2.78 -28.95 23.99
N PHE A 117 -3.88 -29.61 23.61
CA PHE A 117 -4.42 -29.56 22.24
C PHE A 117 -4.84 -28.14 21.83
N VAL A 118 -5.55 -27.43 22.72
CA VAL A 118 -5.93 -26.03 22.51
C VAL A 118 -4.69 -25.15 22.37
N PHE A 119 -3.71 -25.30 23.26
CA PHE A 119 -2.46 -24.53 23.18
C PHE A 119 -1.71 -24.79 21.87
N ALA A 120 -1.55 -26.06 21.48
CA ALA A 120 -0.86 -26.45 20.27
C ALA A 120 -1.59 -25.94 19.01
N SER A 121 -2.92 -26.05 18.95
CA SER A 121 -3.70 -25.58 17.81
C SER A 121 -3.62 -24.06 17.65
N VAL A 122 -3.78 -23.28 18.73
CA VAL A 122 -3.65 -21.82 18.70
C VAL A 122 -2.24 -21.39 18.26
N ALA A 123 -1.20 -22.11 18.69
CA ALA A 123 0.19 -21.82 18.33
C ALA A 123 0.57 -22.26 16.90
N LEU A 124 0.00 -23.34 16.38
CA LEU A 124 0.45 -23.93 15.11
C LEU A 124 -0.44 -23.56 13.91
N PHE A 125 -1.73 -23.33 14.11
CA PHE A 125 -2.66 -23.03 13.02
C PHE A 125 -2.28 -21.80 12.19
N PRO A 126 -1.77 -20.69 12.79
CA PRO A 126 -1.32 -19.53 12.01
C PRO A 126 -0.21 -19.85 10.99
N ILE A 127 0.56 -20.93 11.19
CA ILE A 127 1.64 -21.37 10.29
C ILE A 127 1.09 -21.96 8.98
N ILE A 128 -0.11 -22.54 9.03
CA ILE A 128 -0.77 -23.17 7.88
C ILE A 128 -1.98 -22.35 7.41
N LEU A 129 -2.05 -21.08 7.83
CA LEU A 129 -3.14 -20.15 7.55
C LEU A 129 -4.52 -20.63 8.02
N LEU A 130 -4.57 -21.52 9.01
CA LEU A 130 -5.82 -21.98 9.61
C LEU A 130 -6.29 -21.01 10.70
N PRO A 131 -7.62 -20.79 10.84
CA PRO A 131 -8.17 -19.95 11.89
C PRO A 131 -8.02 -20.64 13.26
N SER A 132 -7.44 -19.94 14.23
CA SER A 132 -7.32 -20.41 15.63
C SER A 132 -8.56 -20.13 16.48
N THR A 133 -9.52 -19.36 15.96
CA THR A 133 -10.76 -18.95 16.66
C THR A 133 -11.55 -20.12 17.26
N PRO A 134 -11.76 -21.25 16.55
CA PRO A 134 -12.46 -22.39 17.13
C PRO A 134 -11.79 -22.93 18.40
N SER A 135 -10.46 -23.04 18.40
CA SER A 135 -9.69 -23.47 19.58
C SER A 135 -9.78 -22.48 20.74
N MET A 136 -9.84 -21.17 20.44
CA MET A 136 -10.03 -20.14 21.46
C MET A 136 -11.41 -20.22 22.12
N TRP A 137 -12.46 -20.56 21.36
CA TRP A 137 -13.79 -20.88 21.92
C TRP A 137 -13.73 -22.06 22.87
N VAL A 138 -13.07 -23.15 22.47
CA VAL A 138 -12.88 -24.32 23.34
C VAL A 138 -12.20 -23.89 24.64
N ALA A 139 -11.13 -23.09 24.55
CA ALA A 139 -10.41 -22.60 25.72
C ALA A 139 -11.33 -21.86 26.71
N GLY A 140 -12.17 -20.95 26.20
CA GLY A 140 -13.11 -20.17 27.01
C GLY A 140 -14.21 -21.01 27.62
N ILE A 141 -14.79 -21.93 26.86
CA ILE A 141 -15.88 -22.80 27.31
C ILE A 141 -15.39 -23.79 28.38
N THR A 142 -14.20 -24.38 28.22
CA THR A 142 -13.75 -25.47 29.10
C THR A 142 -12.94 -25.03 30.31
N PHE A 143 -12.12 -23.97 30.18
CA PHE A 143 -11.27 -23.48 31.27
C PHE A 143 -11.82 -22.19 31.91
N GLY A 144 -12.85 -21.60 31.31
CA GLY A 144 -13.38 -20.30 31.71
C GLY A 144 -12.52 -19.16 31.19
N TYR A 145 -13.03 -17.94 31.37
CA TYR A 145 -12.48 -16.74 30.79
C TYR A 145 -11.01 -16.46 31.18
N VAL A 146 -10.72 -16.46 32.47
CA VAL A 146 -9.38 -16.09 32.97
C VAL A 146 -8.35 -17.15 32.57
N TYR A 147 -8.61 -18.42 32.87
CA TYR A 147 -7.66 -19.49 32.55
C TYR A 147 -7.55 -19.76 31.04
N GLY A 148 -8.65 -19.64 30.30
CA GLY A 148 -8.63 -19.69 28.83
C GLY A 148 -7.78 -18.57 28.23
N PHE A 149 -7.86 -17.35 28.77
CA PHE A 149 -6.99 -16.25 28.36
C PHE A 149 -5.52 -16.52 28.70
N LEU A 150 -5.23 -16.97 29.93
CA LEU A 150 -3.86 -17.32 30.33
C LEU A 150 -3.26 -18.46 29.48
N LEU A 151 -4.09 -19.39 28.99
CA LEU A 151 -3.67 -20.47 28.10
C LEU A 151 -3.40 -19.98 26.67
N THR A 152 -4.33 -19.21 26.12
CA THR A 152 -4.31 -18.77 24.71
C THR A 152 -3.30 -17.66 24.46
N PHE A 153 -3.09 -16.74 25.40
CA PHE A 153 -2.20 -15.60 25.23
C PHE A 153 -0.74 -15.97 24.90
N PRO A 154 -0.07 -16.87 25.66
CA PRO A 154 1.26 -17.35 25.29
C PRO A 154 1.25 -18.18 23.99
N ALA A 155 0.18 -18.92 23.71
CA ALA A 155 0.04 -19.67 22.46
C ALA A 155 -0.03 -18.73 21.24
N ILE A 156 -0.75 -17.62 21.34
CA ILE A 156 -0.82 -16.58 20.30
C ILE A 156 0.56 -15.96 20.09
N ALA A 157 1.29 -15.63 21.15
CA ALA A 157 2.64 -15.11 21.04
C ALA A 157 3.56 -16.05 20.25
N ILE A 158 3.48 -17.37 20.50
CA ILE A 158 4.19 -18.38 19.72
C ILE A 158 3.67 -18.42 18.27
N GLY A 159 2.36 -18.43 18.09
CA GLY A 159 1.72 -18.54 16.78
C GLY A 159 1.96 -17.37 15.85
N VAL A 160 2.20 -16.16 16.36
CA VAL A 160 2.66 -15.02 15.53
C VAL A 160 4.17 -15.01 15.33
N SER A 161 4.94 -15.60 16.26
CA SER A 161 6.40 -15.64 16.19
C SER A 161 6.90 -16.67 15.18
N LEU A 162 6.28 -17.85 15.13
CA LEU A 162 6.71 -18.93 14.23
C LEU A 162 6.66 -18.52 12.75
N PRO A 163 5.54 -17.99 12.21
CA PRO A 163 5.50 -17.49 10.83
C PRO A 163 6.50 -16.36 10.57
N TYR A 164 6.72 -15.47 11.55
CA TYR A 164 7.72 -14.41 11.44
C TYR A 164 9.12 -15.02 11.20
N PHE A 165 9.53 -16.01 12.00
CA PHE A 165 10.82 -16.66 11.79
C PHE A 165 10.89 -17.46 10.50
N ILE A 166 9.83 -18.20 10.16
CA ILE A 166 9.72 -18.95 8.90
C ILE A 166 9.86 -18.03 7.69
N SER A 167 9.39 -16.78 7.80
CA SER A 167 9.44 -15.79 6.73
C SER A 167 10.84 -15.32 6.39
N TYR A 168 11.81 -15.46 7.29
CA TYR A 168 13.22 -15.20 6.94
C TYR A 168 13.71 -16.16 5.85
N LEU A 169 13.25 -17.41 5.83
CA LEU A 169 13.67 -18.42 4.85
C LEU A 169 13.16 -18.08 3.44
N PHE A 170 11.96 -17.51 3.35
CA PHE A 170 11.29 -17.22 2.07
C PHE A 170 11.18 -15.72 1.76
N CYS A 171 11.96 -14.87 2.45
CA CYS A 171 11.85 -13.42 2.37
C CYS A 171 11.91 -12.90 0.92
N HIS A 172 12.81 -13.45 0.10
CA HIS A 172 12.94 -13.07 -1.31
C HIS A 172 11.68 -13.36 -2.15
N LYS A 173 11.00 -14.50 -1.91
CA LYS A 173 9.74 -14.85 -2.58
C LYS A 173 8.60 -13.95 -2.13
N ILE A 174 8.53 -13.67 -0.81
CA ILE A 174 7.50 -12.81 -0.23
C ILE A 174 7.65 -11.39 -0.77
N GLN A 175 8.89 -10.88 -0.89
CA GLN A 175 9.15 -9.55 -1.44
C GLN A 175 8.71 -9.46 -2.91
N GLY A 176 9.08 -10.44 -3.76
CA GLY A 176 8.65 -10.46 -5.15
C GLY A 176 7.14 -10.64 -5.34
N TRP A 177 6.48 -11.39 -4.44
CA TRP A 177 5.02 -11.48 -4.41
C TRP A 177 4.37 -10.14 -4.01
N LEU A 178 4.93 -9.48 -3.01
CA LEU A 178 4.44 -8.21 -2.48
C LEU A 178 4.58 -7.07 -3.51
N GLU A 179 5.57 -7.12 -4.40
CA GLU A 179 5.72 -6.19 -5.53
C GLU A 179 4.57 -6.23 -6.53
N ARG A 180 3.79 -7.32 -6.57
CA ARG A 180 2.56 -7.40 -7.38
C ARG A 180 1.41 -6.54 -6.81
N TYR A 181 1.50 -6.12 -5.56
CA TYR A 181 0.49 -5.34 -4.84
C TYR A 181 1.11 -4.06 -4.24
N PRO A 182 1.39 -3.03 -5.05
CA PRO A 182 2.18 -1.87 -4.64
C PRO A 182 1.57 -1.09 -3.46
N ASP A 183 0.23 -0.95 -3.42
CA ASP A 183 -0.44 -0.19 -2.36
C ASP A 183 -0.29 -0.86 -0.98
N GLN A 184 -0.51 -2.18 -0.94
CA GLN A 184 -0.33 -2.97 0.27
C GLN A 184 1.13 -2.98 0.68
N ALA A 185 2.04 -3.15 -0.28
CA ALA A 185 3.48 -3.13 -0.07
C ALA A 185 3.97 -1.81 0.51
N ALA A 186 3.43 -0.68 0.04
CA ALA A 186 3.78 0.65 0.54
C ALA A 186 3.35 0.83 1.99
N MET A 187 2.11 0.46 2.33
CA MET A 187 1.62 0.48 3.73
C MET A 187 2.48 -0.41 4.65
N LEU A 188 2.75 -1.63 4.18
CA LEU A 188 3.57 -2.62 4.86
C LEU A 188 5.02 -2.10 5.08
N ARG A 189 5.65 -1.51 4.06
CA ARG A 189 6.99 -0.91 4.16
C ARG A 189 7.01 0.32 5.06
N ALA A 190 5.96 1.15 5.04
CA ALA A 190 5.83 2.28 5.94
C ALA A 190 5.80 1.83 7.41
N ALA A 191 5.17 0.69 7.70
CA ALA A 191 5.17 0.09 9.04
C ALA A 191 6.56 -0.38 9.51
N GLY A 192 7.46 -0.72 8.60
CA GLY A 192 8.85 -1.06 8.89
C GLY A 192 9.79 0.14 9.01
N GLY A 193 9.35 1.33 8.62
CA GLY A 193 10.14 2.56 8.71
C GLY A 193 10.27 3.10 10.14
N GLY A 194 11.39 3.74 10.44
CA GLY A 194 11.57 4.53 11.66
C GLY A 194 12.08 3.78 12.89
N ASN A 195 11.90 4.40 14.06
CA ASN A 195 12.41 3.88 15.35
C ASN A 195 11.56 2.72 15.87
N TRP A 196 12.11 1.98 16.84
CA TRP A 196 11.46 0.83 17.50
C TRP A 196 10.00 1.13 17.91
N PHE A 197 9.74 2.30 18.50
CA PHE A 197 8.40 2.70 18.93
C PHE A 197 7.43 2.97 17.78
N HIS A 198 7.92 3.48 16.64
CA HIS A 198 7.10 3.70 15.44
C HIS A 198 6.66 2.37 14.85
N GLN A 199 7.60 1.42 14.72
CA GLN A 199 7.30 0.07 14.26
C GLN A 199 6.28 -0.61 15.18
N PHE A 200 6.45 -0.49 16.50
CA PHE A 200 5.49 -1.03 17.48
C PHE A 200 4.08 -0.47 17.27
N ARG A 201 3.93 0.86 17.17
CA ARG A 201 2.63 1.50 16.95
C ARG A 201 2.02 1.08 15.61
N ALA A 202 2.82 1.02 14.55
CA ALA A 202 2.36 0.61 13.24
C ALA A 202 1.85 -0.84 13.25
N VAL A 203 2.59 -1.76 13.89
CA VAL A 203 2.17 -3.16 14.05
C VAL A 203 0.84 -3.23 14.81
N THR A 204 0.72 -2.55 15.95
CA THR A 204 -0.52 -2.53 16.75
C THR A 204 -1.71 -2.02 15.93
N LEU A 205 -1.52 -0.94 15.17
CA LEU A 205 -2.57 -0.37 14.32
C LEU A 205 -2.99 -1.34 13.21
N ILE A 206 -2.04 -2.00 12.56
CA ILE A 206 -2.34 -3.01 11.53
C ILE A 206 -3.14 -4.17 12.13
N ARG A 207 -2.83 -4.58 13.35
CA ARG A 207 -3.53 -5.68 14.05
C ARG A 207 -4.96 -5.32 14.46
N ILE A 208 -5.20 -4.06 14.81
CA ILE A 208 -6.55 -3.56 15.11
C ILE A 208 -7.34 -3.33 13.81
N SER A 209 -6.66 -3.03 12.71
CA SER A 209 -7.28 -2.87 11.40
C SER A 209 -7.85 -4.20 10.89
N PRO A 210 -8.84 -4.18 9.98
CA PRO A 210 -9.39 -5.40 9.36
C PRO A 210 -8.42 -6.06 8.36
N PHE A 211 -7.12 -5.77 8.43
CA PHE A 211 -6.11 -6.37 7.57
C PHE A 211 -5.91 -7.86 7.93
N PRO A 212 -5.81 -8.78 6.95
CA PRO A 212 -5.62 -10.20 7.22
C PRO A 212 -4.34 -10.47 8.03
N TYR A 213 -4.51 -10.72 9.33
CA TYR A 213 -3.39 -10.83 10.27
C TYR A 213 -2.44 -11.98 9.94
N VAL A 214 -2.98 -13.06 9.36
CA VAL A 214 -2.23 -14.24 8.98
C VAL A 214 -1.22 -13.89 7.88
N VAL A 215 -1.61 -13.08 6.90
CA VAL A 215 -0.73 -12.59 5.84
C VAL A 215 0.33 -11.65 6.44
N TYR A 216 -0.08 -10.77 7.35
CA TYR A 216 0.83 -9.85 8.02
C TYR A 216 1.95 -10.57 8.79
N ASN A 217 1.66 -11.72 9.43
CA ASN A 217 2.66 -12.52 10.14
C ASN A 217 3.85 -12.87 9.24
N TYR A 218 3.62 -13.10 7.94
CA TYR A 218 4.68 -13.40 6.98
C TYR A 218 5.33 -12.14 6.39
N CYS A 219 4.51 -11.14 6.09
CA CYS A 219 4.99 -9.91 5.45
C CYS A 219 5.84 -9.05 6.40
N ALA A 220 5.70 -9.18 7.72
CA ALA A 220 6.45 -8.39 8.70
C ALA A 220 7.98 -8.43 8.47
N VAL A 221 8.54 -9.58 8.11
CA VAL A 221 9.98 -9.69 7.78
C VAL A 221 10.32 -8.99 6.47
N ALA A 222 9.51 -9.17 5.43
CA ALA A 222 9.71 -8.50 4.14
C ALA A 222 9.66 -6.97 4.26
N THR A 223 8.93 -6.47 5.26
CA THR A 223 8.84 -5.03 5.58
C THR A 223 9.96 -4.49 6.44
N ARG A 224 10.92 -5.33 6.87
CA ARG A 224 12.03 -4.94 7.76
C ARG A 224 11.59 -4.47 9.16
N VAL A 225 10.41 -4.89 9.61
CA VAL A 225 9.99 -4.68 11.01
C VAL A 225 10.88 -5.56 11.89
N LYS A 226 11.41 -5.01 12.98
CA LYS A 226 12.21 -5.79 13.94
C LYS A 226 11.31 -6.73 14.75
N TYR A 227 11.84 -7.85 15.22
CA TYR A 227 11.06 -8.82 15.99
C TYR A 227 10.49 -8.24 17.29
N GLY A 228 11.28 -7.48 18.06
CA GLY A 228 10.85 -6.86 19.31
C GLY A 228 9.57 -5.99 19.20
N PRO A 229 9.55 -4.96 18.33
CA PRO A 229 8.34 -4.15 18.14
C PRO A 229 7.21 -4.94 17.47
N TYR A 230 7.53 -5.93 16.62
CA TYR A 230 6.54 -6.84 16.03
C TYR A 230 5.79 -7.65 17.10
N ILE A 231 6.50 -8.33 18.00
CA ILE A 231 5.86 -9.19 19.00
C ILE A 231 5.09 -8.35 20.03
N ALA A 232 5.68 -7.26 20.50
CA ALA A 232 5.01 -6.37 21.45
C ALA A 232 3.75 -5.75 20.83
N GLY A 233 3.83 -5.27 19.58
CA GLY A 233 2.69 -4.66 18.90
C GLY A 233 1.61 -5.68 18.55
N SER A 234 2.01 -6.90 18.19
CA SER A 234 1.07 -7.99 17.89
C SER A 234 0.31 -8.43 19.14
N ILE A 235 1.02 -8.65 20.24
CA ILE A 235 0.40 -9.01 21.52
C ILE A 235 -0.60 -7.93 21.92
N LEU A 236 -0.21 -6.65 21.91
CA LEU A 236 -1.11 -5.56 22.31
C LEU A 236 -2.31 -5.42 21.37
N GLY A 237 -2.08 -5.49 20.06
CA GLY A 237 -3.13 -5.32 19.04
C GLY A 237 -4.14 -6.47 19.01
N MET A 238 -3.74 -7.69 19.41
CA MET A 238 -4.60 -8.87 19.45
C MET A 238 -5.34 -9.06 20.78
N VAL A 239 -5.05 -8.27 21.82
CA VAL A 239 -5.75 -8.33 23.11
C VAL A 239 -7.28 -8.22 22.95
N PRO A 240 -7.84 -7.23 22.22
CA PRO A 240 -9.28 -7.10 22.08
C PRO A 240 -9.92 -8.29 21.37
N GLU A 241 -9.28 -8.77 20.29
CA GLU A 241 -9.73 -9.94 19.54
C GLU A 241 -9.74 -11.20 20.40
N ASN A 242 -8.66 -11.46 21.15
CA ASN A 242 -8.57 -12.62 22.02
C ASN A 242 -9.63 -12.59 23.13
N PHE A 243 -9.89 -11.41 23.70
CA PHE A 243 -10.95 -11.25 24.70
C PHE A 243 -12.33 -11.57 24.14
N VAL A 244 -12.66 -11.06 22.95
CA VAL A 244 -13.95 -11.33 22.30
C VAL A 244 -14.07 -12.81 21.93
N ALA A 245 -13.00 -13.41 21.40
CA ALA A 245 -12.99 -14.82 21.02
C ALA A 245 -13.29 -15.71 22.24
N ILE A 246 -12.66 -15.50 23.38
CA ILE A 246 -12.86 -16.34 24.57
C ILE A 246 -14.24 -16.14 25.21
N TYR A 247 -14.87 -14.98 25.00
CA TYR A 247 -16.18 -14.65 25.55
C TYR A 247 -17.37 -15.20 24.74
N THR A 248 -17.17 -15.44 23.43
CA THR A 248 -18.22 -15.87 22.50
C THR A 248 -18.57 -17.34 22.67
#